data_AF-A0A844U3K2-F1
#
_entry.id   AF-A0A844U3K2-F1
#
_cell.length_a   1.000
_cell.length_b   1.000
_cell.length_c   1.000
_cell.angle_alpha   90.00
_cell.angle_beta   90.00
_cell.angle_gamma   90.00
#
_symmetry.space_group_name_H-M   'P 1'
#
loop_
_entity.id
_entity.type
_entity.pdbx_description
1 polymer ?
#
loop_
_entity_poly.entity_id
_entity_poly.type
_entity_poly.pdbx_seq_one_letter_code
_entity_poly.pdbx_strand_id
1 'polypeptide(L)'
;MRSGEPYRNQHTPSPAPRVQRFNRITHCGFPQLPDVPALAEIDGFAGYEINTWNALLAPKGTPAGVINTLSAALNAAMKSPTLRQHFDKEGAVPAQSTPAELSAFIQDELKKWAGVVESVNIRVD
;
A
#
# COMPACT_ATOMS: atom_id res chain seq x y z
N MET A 1 5.43 41.23 -16.95
CA MET A 1 4.00 40.89 -17.13
C MET A 1 3.93 39.45 -17.64
N ARG A 2 3.62 38.46 -16.79
CA ARG A 2 3.37 37.08 -17.20
C ARG A 2 1.94 36.74 -16.79
N SER A 3 1.08 36.54 -17.78
CA SER A 3 -0.29 36.08 -17.65
C SER A 3 -0.30 34.58 -17.32
N GLY A 4 -1.00 34.21 -16.24
CA GLY A 4 -1.24 32.82 -15.86
C GLY A 4 -2.41 32.21 -16.62
N GLU A 5 -2.22 31.00 -17.12
CA GLU A 5 -3.31 30.09 -17.47
C GLU A 5 -3.54 29.11 -16.30
N PRO A 6 -4.79 28.84 -15.90
CA PRO A 6 -5.09 27.93 -14.81
C PRO A 6 -5.08 26.46 -15.29
N TYR A 7 -4.35 25.61 -14.56
CA TYR A 7 -4.28 24.17 -14.74
C TYR A 7 -5.69 23.54 -14.69
N ARG A 8 -6.15 22.97 -15.81
CA ARG A 8 -7.40 22.22 -15.93
C ARG A 8 -7.19 20.78 -15.44
N ASN A 9 -7.55 20.51 -14.18
CA ASN A 9 -7.54 19.15 -13.61
C ASN A 9 -8.64 18.28 -14.24
N GLN A 10 -8.27 17.45 -15.22
CA GLN A 10 -9.15 16.40 -15.75
C GLN A 10 -9.18 15.22 -14.77
N HIS A 11 -10.13 15.24 -13.83
CA HIS A 11 -10.46 14.07 -13.01
C HIS A 11 -11.30 13.09 -13.85
N THR A 12 -10.65 12.09 -14.45
CA THR A 12 -11.34 10.85 -14.85
C THR A 12 -11.12 9.80 -13.77
N PRO A 13 -12.17 9.11 -13.27
CA PRO A 13 -12.01 8.06 -12.27
C PRO A 13 -11.15 6.92 -12.85
N SER A 14 -10.01 6.65 -12.20
CA SER A 14 -9.04 5.64 -12.62
C SER A 14 -9.47 4.24 -12.18
N PRO A 15 -9.51 3.24 -13.09
CA PRO A 15 -9.83 1.86 -12.71
C PRO A 15 -8.69 1.22 -11.89
N ALA A 16 -9.06 0.42 -10.89
CA ALA A 16 -8.19 -0.11 -9.84
C ALA A 16 -6.91 -0.82 -10.34
N PRO A 17 -5.74 -0.62 -9.70
CA PRO A 17 -4.51 -1.32 -10.06
C PRO A 17 -4.51 -2.79 -9.58
N ARG A 18 -3.99 -3.71 -10.40
CA ARG A 18 -4.01 -5.17 -10.15
C ARG A 18 -2.61 -5.80 -10.08
N VAL A 19 -1.83 -5.63 -9.01
CA VAL A 19 -0.79 -6.63 -8.65
C VAL A 19 -0.41 -6.60 -7.17
N GLN A 20 -0.94 -7.51 -6.35
CA GLN A 20 -0.47 -7.93 -5.02
C GLN A 20 0.39 -7.00 -4.11
N ARG A 21 -0.13 -6.72 -2.89
CA ARG A 21 0.65 -6.10 -1.80
C ARG A 21 1.68 -7.08 -1.30
N PHE A 22 2.90 -6.61 -1.16
CA PHE A 22 4.07 -7.39 -0.79
C PHE A 22 4.63 -7.00 0.59
N ASN A 23 4.44 -5.74 1.01
CA ASN A 23 4.90 -5.28 2.32
C ASN A 23 3.78 -4.54 3.09
N ARG A 24 3.67 -4.77 4.39
CA ARG A 24 2.89 -3.98 5.36
C ARG A 24 3.81 -3.66 6.54
N ILE A 25 3.97 -2.38 6.83
CA ILE A 25 4.62 -1.88 8.04
C ILE A 25 3.48 -1.49 8.99
N THR A 26 3.55 -1.87 10.26
CA THR A 26 2.56 -1.57 11.34
C THR A 26 1.24 -2.35 11.32
N HIS A 27 1.22 -3.58 11.83
CA HIS A 27 0.06 -4.06 12.60
C HIS A 27 0.57 -5.05 13.63
N CYS A 28 0.27 -4.77 14.90
CA CYS A 28 0.84 -5.37 16.12
C CYS A 28 2.29 -4.98 16.40
N GLY A 29 2.61 -4.84 17.69
CA GLY A 29 3.99 -4.73 18.17
C GLY A 29 4.86 -5.71 17.39
N PHE A 30 5.92 -5.20 16.78
CA PHE A 30 6.80 -6.04 15.99
C PHE A 30 7.17 -7.25 16.84
N PRO A 31 7.24 -8.48 16.30
CA PRO A 31 7.83 -9.60 17.04
C PRO A 31 9.22 -9.26 17.59
N GLN A 32 9.89 -8.31 16.93
CA GLN A 32 11.18 -7.74 17.28
C GLN A 32 11.11 -6.69 18.41
N LEU A 33 9.95 -6.06 18.64
CA LEU A 33 9.70 -4.98 19.61
C LEU A 33 8.38 -5.25 20.40
N PRO A 34 8.32 -6.32 21.20
CA PRO A 34 7.09 -6.71 21.90
C PRO A 34 6.66 -5.71 22.99
N ASP A 35 7.60 -4.91 23.51
CA ASP A 35 7.35 -3.96 24.59
C ASP A 35 6.85 -2.58 24.09
N VAL A 36 6.77 -2.39 22.77
CA VAL A 36 6.32 -1.13 22.18
C VAL A 36 4.86 -1.26 21.75
N PRO A 37 3.92 -0.59 22.46
CA PRO A 37 2.51 -0.65 22.09
C PRO A 37 2.28 0.07 20.76
N ALA A 38 1.29 -0.41 20.01
CA ALA A 38 0.84 0.30 18.82
C ALA A 38 0.18 1.63 19.25
N LEU A 39 0.28 2.67 18.41
CA LEU A 39 -0.38 3.95 18.71
C LEU A 39 -1.89 3.77 18.92
N ALA A 40 -2.53 2.89 18.16
CA ALA A 40 -3.95 2.57 18.32
C ALA A 40 -4.33 1.99 19.70
N GLU A 41 -3.36 1.46 20.46
CA GLU A 41 -3.56 0.90 21.81
C GLU A 41 -3.39 1.97 22.91
N ILE A 42 -2.97 3.18 22.56
CA ILE A 42 -2.84 4.32 23.47
C ILE A 42 -4.16 5.10 23.47
N ASP A 43 -4.65 5.43 24.66
CA ASP A 43 -5.86 6.22 24.83
C ASP A 43 -5.80 7.53 24.02
N GLY A 44 -6.87 7.81 23.26
CA GLY A 44 -6.96 8.98 22.39
C GLY A 44 -6.48 8.76 20.95
N PHE A 45 -5.89 7.61 20.63
CA PHE A 45 -5.39 7.27 19.29
C PHE A 45 -6.14 6.09 18.65
N ALA A 46 -7.33 5.76 19.15
CA ALA A 46 -8.16 4.69 18.59
C ALA A 46 -8.40 4.90 17.08
N GLY A 47 -8.07 3.89 16.27
CA GLY A 47 -8.17 3.95 14.81
C GLY A 47 -6.99 4.62 14.10
N TYR A 48 -5.98 5.09 14.84
CA TYR A 48 -4.75 5.63 14.26
C TYR A 48 -3.85 4.50 13.77
N GLU A 49 -3.83 4.29 12.46
CA GLU A 49 -3.02 3.28 11.79
C GLU A 49 -2.36 3.89 10.55
N ILE A 50 -1.03 3.95 10.52
CA ILE A 50 -0.25 4.37 9.34
C ILE A 50 0.75 3.28 9.01
N ASN A 51 0.57 2.74 7.81
CA ASN A 51 1.28 1.57 7.36
C ASN A 51 1.96 1.88 6.04
N THR A 52 3.29 1.87 6.01
CA THR A 52 3.98 1.88 4.73
C THR A 52 3.81 0.53 4.06
N TRP A 53 3.55 0.51 2.77
CA TRP A 53 3.36 -0.72 2.02
C TRP A 53 3.99 -0.65 0.65
N ASN A 54 4.38 -1.82 0.17
CA ASN A 54 4.91 -1.99 -1.17
C ASN A 54 4.00 -2.96 -1.92
N ALA A 55 3.79 -2.70 -3.20
CA ALA A 55 3.10 -3.59 -4.12
C ALA A 55 3.85 -3.60 -5.45
N LEU A 56 3.82 -4.73 -6.15
CA LEU A 56 4.19 -4.72 -7.57
C LEU A 56 3.02 -4.08 -8.35
N LEU A 57 3.20 -3.55 -9.55
CA LEU A 57 2.09 -3.07 -10.37
C LEU A 57 2.39 -3.39 -11.84
N ALA A 58 1.36 -3.74 -12.60
CA ALA A 58 1.47 -4.02 -14.03
C ALA A 58 0.74 -2.94 -14.84
N PRO A 59 1.20 -2.63 -16.08
CA PRO A 59 0.54 -1.65 -16.93
C PRO A 59 -0.95 -1.95 -17.20
N LYS A 60 -1.70 -0.90 -17.54
CA LYS A 60 -3.10 -1.05 -17.96
C LYS A 60 -3.17 -1.94 -19.21
N GLY A 61 -4.03 -2.96 -19.16
CA GLY A 61 -4.24 -3.88 -20.28
C GLY A 61 -3.38 -5.14 -20.25
N THR A 62 -2.57 -5.37 -19.21
CA THR A 62 -1.87 -6.65 -19.04
C THR A 62 -2.88 -7.81 -19.01
N PRO A 63 -2.70 -8.87 -19.84
CA PRO A 63 -3.60 -10.00 -19.85
C PRO A 63 -3.70 -10.69 -18.49
N ALA A 64 -4.90 -11.17 -18.13
CA ALA A 64 -5.15 -11.82 -16.85
C ALA A 64 -4.24 -13.04 -16.61
N GLY A 65 -3.89 -13.79 -17.65
CA GLY A 65 -2.96 -14.91 -17.55
C GLY A 65 -1.59 -14.49 -17.03
N VAL A 66 -1.03 -13.38 -17.54
CA VAL A 66 0.26 -12.84 -17.10
C VAL A 66 0.19 -12.37 -15.64
N ILE A 67 -0.90 -11.70 -15.27
CA ILE A 67 -1.13 -11.25 -13.88
C ILE A 67 -1.15 -12.44 -12.93
N ASN A 68 -1.87 -13.51 -13.30
CA ASN A 68 -1.96 -14.72 -12.49
C ASN A 68 -0.59 -15.40 -12.34
N THR A 69 0.20 -15.47 -13.41
CA THR A 69 1.57 -16.00 -13.36
C THR A 69 2.46 -15.17 -12.44
N LEU A 70 2.41 -13.82 -12.53
CA LEU A 70 3.19 -12.94 -11.67
C LEU A 70 2.80 -13.06 -10.20
N SER A 71 1.49 -13.11 -9.90
CA SER A 71 1.01 -13.30 -8.54
C SER A 71 1.40 -14.67 -7.98
N ALA A 72 1.33 -15.73 -8.78
CA ALA A 72 1.78 -17.05 -8.37
C ALA A 72 3.29 -17.07 -8.08
N ALA A 73 4.10 -16.44 -8.93
CA ALA A 73 5.54 -16.34 -8.74
C ALA A 73 5.91 -15.54 -7.49
N LEU A 74 5.25 -14.40 -7.24
CA LEU A 74 5.43 -13.60 -6.02
C LEU A 74 5.06 -14.41 -4.77
N ASN A 75 3.92 -15.09 -4.77
CA ASN A 75 3.51 -15.96 -3.66
C ASN A 75 4.51 -17.08 -3.40
N ALA A 76 5.10 -17.66 -4.45
CA ALA A 76 6.14 -18.66 -4.31
C ALA A 76 7.44 -18.05 -3.73
N ALA A 77 7.86 -16.88 -4.21
CA ALA A 77 9.04 -16.17 -3.72
C ALA A 77 8.90 -15.81 -2.23
N MET A 78 7.71 -15.39 -1.79
CA MET A 78 7.43 -15.08 -0.38
C MET A 78 7.53 -16.30 0.55
N LYS A 79 7.51 -17.52 0.02
CA LYS A 79 7.76 -18.73 0.79
C LYS A 79 9.25 -19.02 0.97
N SER A 80 10.15 -18.33 0.27
CA SER A 80 11.59 -18.48 0.46
C SER A 80 11.99 -18.06 1.88
N PRO A 81 12.67 -18.92 2.65
CA PRO A 81 13.20 -18.56 3.97
C PRO A 81 14.16 -17.38 3.91
N THR A 82 14.96 -17.27 2.85
CA THR A 82 15.93 -16.17 2.67
C THR A 82 15.23 -14.82 2.51
N LEU A 83 14.15 -14.78 1.72
CA LEU A 83 13.38 -13.54 1.55
C LEU A 83 12.64 -13.17 2.84
N ARG A 84 12.05 -14.15 3.53
CA ARG A 84 11.40 -13.91 4.83
C ARG A 84 12.38 -13.35 5.85
N GLN A 85 13.55 -13.96 6.01
CA GLN A 85 14.60 -13.45 6.89
C GLN A 85 15.06 -12.03 6.52
N HIS A 86 15.08 -11.69 5.23
CA HIS A 86 15.39 -10.34 4.81
C HIS A 86 14.33 -9.33 5.25
N PHE A 87 13.04 -9.64 5.04
CA PHE A 87 11.95 -8.77 5.48
C PHE A 87 11.87 -8.68 7.01
N ASP A 88 12.08 -9.78 7.72
CA ASP A 88 12.12 -9.79 9.17
C ASP A 88 13.21 -8.84 9.71
N LYS A 89 14.40 -8.83 9.08
CA LYS A 89 15.49 -7.90 9.42
C LYS A 89 15.15 -6.45 9.12
N GLU A 90 14.35 -6.19 8.09
CA GLU A 90 13.90 -4.84 7.73
C GLU A 90 12.67 -4.38 8.53
N GLY A 91 12.13 -5.22 9.43
CA GLY A 91 10.88 -4.91 10.11
C GLY A 91 9.70 -4.84 9.13
N ALA A 92 9.72 -5.66 8.10
CA ALA A 92 8.66 -5.80 7.13
C ALA A 92 7.95 -7.14 7.33
N VAL A 93 6.62 -7.15 7.34
CA VAL A 93 5.84 -8.39 7.37
C VAL A 93 5.43 -8.73 5.94
N PRO A 94 5.90 -9.87 5.38
CA PRO A 94 5.51 -10.30 4.04
C PRO A 94 4.00 -10.49 3.95
N ALA A 95 3.33 -9.71 3.11
CA ALA A 95 1.90 -9.88 2.84
C ALA A 95 1.73 -10.79 1.63
N GLN A 96 0.87 -11.80 1.74
CA GLN A 96 0.36 -12.56 0.60
C GLN A 96 -1.07 -12.09 0.35
N SER A 97 -1.34 -11.58 -0.85
CA SER A 97 -2.68 -11.18 -1.28
C SER A 97 -3.05 -11.68 -2.68
N THR A 98 -4.31 -11.65 -3.07
CA THR A 98 -4.68 -11.85 -4.47
C THR A 98 -4.60 -10.53 -5.25
N PRO A 99 -4.54 -10.54 -6.59
CA PRO A 99 -4.64 -9.31 -7.38
C PRO A 99 -5.93 -8.52 -7.09
N ALA A 100 -7.02 -9.21 -6.78
CA ALA A 100 -8.30 -8.60 -6.41
C ALA A 100 -8.23 -7.93 -5.03
N GLU A 101 -7.62 -8.60 -4.04
CA GLU A 101 -7.41 -8.03 -2.70
C GLU A 101 -6.52 -6.80 -2.72
N LEU A 102 -5.44 -6.79 -3.51
CA LEU A 102 -4.68 -5.55 -3.65
C LEU A 102 -5.54 -4.45 -4.30
N SER A 103 -6.29 -4.78 -5.34
CA SER A 103 -7.11 -3.78 -6.03
C SER A 103 -8.07 -3.08 -5.05
N ALA A 104 -8.70 -3.87 -4.17
CA ALA A 104 -9.54 -3.33 -3.10
C ALA A 104 -8.74 -2.49 -2.11
N PHE A 105 -7.60 -3.00 -1.64
CA PHE A 105 -6.75 -2.30 -0.68
C PHE A 105 -6.24 -0.94 -1.21
N ILE A 106 -5.84 -0.85 -2.48
CA ILE A 106 -5.41 0.41 -3.08
C ILE A 106 -6.57 1.41 -3.11
N GLN A 107 -7.78 0.97 -3.47
CA GLN A 107 -8.95 1.85 -3.49
C GLN A 107 -9.25 2.41 -2.10
N ASP A 108 -9.08 1.61 -1.04
CA ASP A 108 -9.32 2.04 0.32
C ASP A 108 -8.21 2.99 0.83
N GLU A 109 -6.94 2.71 0.50
CA GLU A 109 -5.83 3.62 0.80
C GLU A 109 -5.99 4.96 0.08
N LEU A 110 -6.34 4.95 -1.20
CA LEU A 110 -6.58 6.19 -1.95
C LEU A 110 -7.70 7.02 -1.32
N LYS A 111 -8.80 6.41 -0.90
CA LYS A 111 -9.89 7.11 -0.20
C LYS A 111 -9.42 7.70 1.13
N LYS A 112 -8.69 6.92 1.92
CA LYS A 112 -8.13 7.35 3.21
C LYS A 112 -7.22 8.56 3.05
N TRP A 113 -6.25 8.47 2.14
CA TRP A 113 -5.27 9.54 1.93
C TRP A 113 -5.87 10.76 1.23
N ALA A 114 -6.85 10.59 0.34
CA ALA A 114 -7.59 11.72 -0.22
C ALA A 114 -8.28 12.55 0.88
N GLY A 115 -8.97 11.90 1.82
CA GLY A 115 -9.59 12.58 2.96
C GLY A 115 -8.57 13.32 3.84
N VAL A 116 -7.40 12.72 4.07
CA VAL A 116 -6.31 13.40 4.79
C VAL A 116 -5.85 14.64 4.03
N VAL A 117 -5.47 14.51 2.76
CA VAL A 117 -4.96 15.62 1.94
C VAL A 117 -5.94 16.79 1.88
N GLU A 118 -7.24 16.50 1.71
CA GLU A 118 -8.30 17.51 1.71
C GLU A 118 -8.42 18.21 3.06
N SER A 119 -8.34 17.47 4.18
CA SER A 119 -8.49 18.03 5.53
C SER A 119 -7.39 19.01 5.92
N VAL A 120 -6.18 18.85 5.37
CA VAL A 120 -5.00 19.66 5.72
C VAL A 120 -4.44 20.49 4.56
N ASN A 121 -5.17 20.56 3.44
CA ASN A 121 -4.85 21.38 2.24
C ASN A 121 -3.39 21.22 1.75
N ILE A 122 -2.90 19.97 1.74
CA ILE A 122 -1.56 19.64 1.25
C ILE A 122 -1.56 19.70 -0.29
N ARG A 123 -0.51 20.29 -0.87
CA ARG A 123 -0.25 20.29 -2.33
C ARG A 123 1.14 19.73 -2.60
N VAL A 124 1.25 18.90 -3.62
CA VAL A 124 2.53 18.49 -4.21
C VAL A 124 2.83 19.47 -5.34
N ASP A 125 4.05 19.97 -5.40
CA ASP A 125 4.55 20.96 -6.37
C ASP A 125 4.83 20.37 -7.77
#